data_AF-A0A2K5EK12-F1
#
_entry.id   AF-A0A2K5EK12-F1
#
_cell.length_a   1.000
_cell.length_b   1.000
_cell.length_c   1.000
_cell.angle_alpha   90.00
_cell.angle_beta   90.00
_cell.angle_gamma   90.00
#
_symmetry.space_group_name_H-M   'P 1'
#
loop_
_entity.id
_entity.type
_entity.pdbx_description
1 polymer ?
#
loop_
_entity_poly.entity_id
_entity_poly.type
_entity_poly.pdbx_seq_one_letter_code
_entity_poly.pdbx_strand_id
1 'polypeptide(L)'
;LVSGNNSGSAHCMGPGLRGNETMFVTPQHSPGKCPVKGNSEDATAHVETNETKEFISSPLTFHSNDESGSVVMFGGVDSSYYTGSLNWVPVSVEGYWQITVDSITMNGEAIACADGCQAIVDTGTSLLSGPTSPIANIQSYIGASENSDGEMVVSCSAISSLPDIVFTINGNQYPVPASAYILQEDQSCTSGFEGMNIPTSYGELWILGDVFIRQYFTVFDRANNQVGLAPVA
;
A
#
# COMPACT_ATOMS: atom_id res chain seq x y z
N LEU A 1 10.10 26.77 21.92
CA LEU A 1 10.18 26.42 23.36
C LEU A 1 8.97 25.57 23.73
N VAL A 2 9.06 24.24 23.57
CA VAL A 2 8.24 23.17 24.20
C VAL A 2 9.09 21.89 24.00
N SER A 3 9.87 21.47 25.00
CA SER A 3 9.66 20.28 25.87
C SER A 3 9.15 19.03 25.16
N GLY A 4 9.97 17.98 25.15
CA GLY A 4 9.65 16.72 24.51
C GLY A 4 8.58 15.89 25.22
N ASN A 5 7.98 14.99 24.45
CA ASN A 5 7.81 13.60 24.85
C ASN A 5 7.94 12.72 23.60
N ASN A 6 8.63 11.60 23.80
CA ASN A 6 9.21 10.75 22.77
C ASN A 6 8.25 9.59 22.48
N SER A 7 7.42 9.73 21.44
CA SER A 7 6.67 8.64 20.81
C SER A 7 6.01 9.21 19.55
N GLY A 8 6.65 9.05 18.40
CA GLY A 8 6.16 9.63 17.15
C GLY A 8 6.47 8.71 15.99
N SER A 9 5.53 7.82 15.67
CA SER A 9 5.36 7.34 14.30
C SER A 9 5.28 8.58 13.41
N ALA A 10 6.22 8.72 12.47
CA ALA A 10 6.22 9.82 11.53
C ALA A 10 5.19 9.52 10.45
N HIS A 11 4.01 10.14 10.56
CA HIS A 11 3.03 10.17 9.48
C HIS A 11 3.57 11.01 8.31
N CYS A 12 3.85 10.37 7.18
CA CYS A 12 4.05 11.05 5.91
C CYS A 12 2.68 11.28 5.26
N MET A 13 1.94 12.30 5.71
CA MET A 13 0.80 12.80 4.95
C MET A 13 1.31 13.61 3.76
N GLY A 14 1.17 13.07 2.55
CA GLY A 14 1.39 13.81 1.31
C GLY A 14 0.36 14.92 1.11
N PRO A 15 0.70 16.05 0.47
CA PRO A 15 -0.24 17.13 0.21
C PRO A 15 -1.32 16.67 -0.78
N GLY A 16 -2.59 16.97 -0.49
CA GLY A 16 -3.70 16.73 -1.40
C GLY A 16 -3.51 17.51 -2.71
N LEU A 17 -3.48 16.79 -3.84
CA LEU A 17 -3.33 17.36 -5.17
C LEU A 17 -4.64 18.01 -5.66
N ARG A 18 -4.55 19.27 -6.11
CA ARG A 18 -5.62 19.99 -6.82
C ARG A 18 -5.37 19.84 -8.33
N GLY A 19 -6.23 19.09 -9.03
CA GLY A 19 -6.18 18.95 -10.50
C GLY A 19 -6.61 17.56 -11.00
N ASN A 20 -6.74 17.40 -12.33
CA ASN A 20 -7.07 16.15 -13.05
C ASN A 20 -5.89 15.15 -13.12
N GLU A 21 -5.05 15.09 -12.09
CA GLU A 21 -3.82 14.31 -12.11
C GLU A 21 -4.07 12.87 -11.67
N THR A 22 -3.58 11.91 -12.46
CA THR A 22 -3.61 10.48 -12.15
C THR A 22 -2.25 10.07 -11.60
N MET A 23 -2.22 9.42 -10.43
CA MET A 23 -1.01 8.96 -9.76
C MET A 23 -0.88 7.43 -9.92
N PHE A 24 0.36 6.94 -9.97
CA PHE A 24 0.67 5.51 -10.13
C PHE A 24 1.79 5.13 -9.19
N VAL A 25 1.80 3.91 -8.62
CA VAL A 25 2.89 3.43 -7.76
C VAL A 25 3.31 2.01 -8.14
N THR A 26 4.62 1.77 -8.20
CA THR A 26 5.21 0.43 -8.37
C THR A 26 6.17 0.04 -7.23
N PRO A 27 6.43 -1.27 -7.02
CA PRO A 27 7.15 -1.75 -5.85
C PRO A 27 8.42 -2.57 -6.15
N GLN A 28 9.35 -2.54 -5.20
CA GLN A 28 10.67 -3.17 -5.23
C GLN A 28 10.69 -4.71 -5.18
N HIS A 29 11.84 -5.26 -5.58
CA HIS A 29 12.25 -6.66 -5.52
C HIS A 29 13.16 -7.02 -4.32
N SER A 30 13.24 -6.23 -3.24
CA SER A 30 13.99 -6.59 -2.00
C SER A 30 13.62 -5.69 -0.81
N PRO A 31 13.78 -6.15 0.45
CA PRO A 31 13.50 -5.36 1.65
C PRO A 31 14.66 -4.41 1.95
N GLY A 32 14.41 -3.10 1.94
CA GLY A 32 15.40 -2.06 2.19
C GLY A 32 14.82 -0.85 2.90
N LYS A 33 15.41 -0.49 4.04
CA LYS A 33 15.03 0.55 5.01
C LYS A 33 14.63 1.90 4.42
N CYS A 34 13.62 2.54 5.00
CA CYS A 34 13.45 3.99 4.91
C CYS A 34 14.68 4.68 5.54
N PRO A 35 15.38 5.59 4.83
CA PRO A 35 16.54 6.26 5.38
C PRO A 35 16.14 7.23 6.50
N VAL A 36 16.76 7.08 7.67
CA VAL A 36 16.67 8.01 8.80
C VAL A 36 17.52 9.25 8.50
N LYS A 37 16.93 10.43 8.76
CA LYS A 37 17.46 11.79 8.63
C LYS A 37 19.00 11.90 8.55
N GLY A 38 19.49 12.29 7.37
CA GLY A 38 20.81 12.90 7.15
C GLY A 38 20.62 14.26 6.47
N ASN A 39 21.36 15.25 6.96
CA ASN A 39 21.29 16.70 6.69
C ASN A 39 20.68 17.17 5.36
N SER A 40 19.77 18.14 5.51
CA SER A 40 19.38 19.06 4.45
C SER A 40 20.62 19.78 3.90
N GLU A 41 20.97 19.50 2.65
CA GLU A 41 21.52 20.48 1.74
C GLU A 41 21.43 19.93 0.30
N ASP A 42 20.70 20.70 -0.51
CA ASP A 42 20.67 20.70 -1.97
C ASP A 42 19.96 19.56 -2.73
N ALA A 43 18.62 19.63 -2.75
CA ALA A 43 17.84 19.27 -3.93
C ALA A 43 17.08 20.51 -4.40
N THR A 44 17.81 21.48 -4.95
CA THR A 44 17.20 22.67 -5.56
C THR A 44 16.71 22.32 -6.96
N ALA A 45 15.39 22.22 -7.15
CA ALA A 45 14.81 22.16 -8.48
C ALA A 45 14.97 23.54 -9.15
N HIS A 46 15.81 23.61 -10.19
CA HIS A 46 15.86 24.76 -11.08
C HIS A 46 14.60 24.75 -11.96
N VAL A 47 13.62 25.58 -11.63
CA VAL A 47 12.52 25.92 -12.54
C VAL A 47 12.94 27.18 -13.29
N GLU A 48 13.43 27.01 -14.51
CA GLU A 48 13.54 28.14 -15.45
C GLU A 48 12.13 28.46 -15.97
N THR A 49 11.45 29.42 -15.32
CA THR A 49 10.22 29.98 -15.86
C THR A 49 10.57 31.09 -16.85
N ASN A 50 10.56 30.79 -18.15
CA ASN A 50 10.31 31.81 -19.16
C ASN A 50 9.62 31.24 -20.41
N GLU A 51 8.48 31.85 -20.70
CA GLU A 51 7.74 31.88 -21.98
C GLU A 51 6.84 30.68 -22.37
N THR A 52 5.56 30.85 -22.02
CA THR A 52 4.35 30.53 -22.80
C THR A 52 4.24 29.20 -23.58
N LYS A 53 3.27 28.38 -23.13
CA LYS A 53 2.54 27.35 -23.91
C LYS A 53 3.42 26.31 -24.61
N GLU A 54 3.94 25.36 -23.84
CA GLU A 54 4.10 24.00 -24.36
C GLU A 54 3.26 23.04 -23.53
N PHE A 55 2.49 22.23 -24.26
CA PHE A 55 1.74 21.09 -23.75
C PHE A 55 2.68 20.20 -22.92
N ILE A 56 2.34 19.92 -21.66
CA ILE A 56 2.89 18.76 -20.97
C ILE A 56 2.31 17.54 -21.69
N SER A 57 3.01 17.06 -22.72
CA SER A 57 2.64 15.91 -23.55
C SER A 57 3.31 14.62 -23.11
N SER A 58 4.02 14.65 -21.98
CA SER A 58 4.82 13.53 -21.49
C SER A 58 4.53 13.24 -20.02
N PRO A 59 4.35 11.97 -19.62
CA PRO A 59 4.20 11.61 -18.22
C PRO A 59 5.46 12.01 -17.43
N LEU A 60 5.27 12.61 -16.26
CA LEU A 60 6.37 12.91 -15.33
C LEU A 60 6.63 11.69 -14.46
N THR A 61 7.89 11.24 -14.41
CA THR A 61 8.35 10.10 -13.62
C THR A 61 9.39 10.54 -12.61
N PHE A 62 9.21 10.21 -11.33
CA PHE A 62 10.25 10.37 -10.32
C PHE A 62 11.05 9.08 -10.19
N HIS A 63 12.36 9.15 -10.47
CA HIS A 63 13.31 8.09 -10.22
C HIS A 63 14.21 8.45 -9.05
N SER A 64 14.34 7.58 -8.05
CA SER A 64 15.51 7.60 -7.15
C SER A 64 16.71 7.04 -7.92
N ASN A 65 17.85 7.71 -7.87
CA ASN A 65 19.05 7.48 -8.71
C ASN A 65 19.82 6.15 -8.48
N ASP A 66 19.15 5.04 -8.20
CA ASP A 66 19.76 3.70 -8.23
C ASP A 66 19.06 2.84 -9.30
N GLU A 67 19.83 2.07 -10.07
CA GLU A 67 19.50 1.41 -11.35
C GLU A 67 18.34 0.36 -11.34
N SER A 68 17.45 0.35 -10.36
CA SER A 68 16.20 -0.42 -10.30
C SER A 68 15.27 0.22 -9.26
N GLY A 69 14.07 0.68 -9.64
CA GLY A 69 13.31 1.58 -8.78
C GLY A 69 11.79 1.48 -8.85
N SER A 70 11.16 1.77 -7.70
CA SER A 70 9.77 2.20 -7.60
C SER A 70 9.58 3.52 -8.33
N VAL A 71 8.47 3.68 -9.04
CA VAL A 71 8.17 4.92 -9.75
C VAL A 71 6.82 5.48 -9.32
N VAL A 72 6.74 6.81 -9.31
CA VAL A 72 5.46 7.51 -9.37
C VAL A 72 5.35 8.17 -10.72
N MET A 73 4.28 7.84 -11.44
CA MET A 73 3.96 8.47 -12.72
C MET A 73 2.85 9.50 -12.52
N PHE A 74 2.90 10.60 -13.26
CA PHE A 74 1.82 11.58 -13.31
C PHE A 74 1.33 11.73 -14.75
N GLY A 75 0.02 11.56 -14.95
CA GLY A 75 -0.64 11.84 -16.23
C GLY A 75 -0.47 10.78 -17.31
N GLY A 76 -0.03 9.57 -16.99
CA GLY A 76 0.04 8.45 -17.93
C GLY A 76 0.27 7.11 -17.27
N VAL A 77 -0.09 6.02 -17.97
CA VAL A 77 0.12 4.63 -17.55
C VAL A 77 1.19 4.01 -18.43
N ASP A 78 2.17 3.32 -17.85
CA ASP A 78 3.06 2.42 -18.60
C ASP A 78 2.66 0.97 -18.37
N SER A 79 2.27 0.29 -19.45
CA SER A 79 1.87 -1.12 -19.43
C SER A 79 3.02 -2.08 -19.18
N SER A 80 4.27 -1.63 -19.21
CA SER A 80 5.44 -2.46 -18.91
C SER A 80 5.49 -2.93 -17.44
N TYR A 81 4.80 -2.24 -16.53
CA TYR A 81 4.81 -2.53 -15.09
C TYR A 81 3.73 -3.52 -14.62
N TYR A 82 2.83 -3.96 -15.50
CA TYR A 82 1.76 -4.88 -15.11
C TYR A 82 1.45 -5.92 -16.19
N THR A 83 0.84 -7.02 -15.78
CA THR A 83 0.37 -8.07 -16.68
C THR A 83 -1.16 -8.05 -16.80
N GLY A 84 -1.67 -8.47 -17.96
CA GLY A 84 -3.10 -8.51 -18.22
C GLY A 84 -3.69 -7.12 -18.44
N SER A 85 -4.84 -6.85 -17.82
CA SER A 85 -5.60 -5.60 -17.96
C SER A 85 -5.93 -5.01 -16.59
N LEU A 86 -6.01 -3.68 -16.53
CA LEU A 86 -6.47 -2.97 -15.34
C LEU A 86 -7.93 -3.30 -15.04
N ASN A 87 -8.19 -3.69 -13.80
CA ASN A 87 -9.52 -3.83 -13.24
C ASN A 87 -9.86 -2.55 -12.48
N TRP A 88 -10.92 -1.86 -12.90
CA TRP A 88 -11.33 -0.59 -12.32
C TRP A 88 -12.32 -0.80 -11.17
N VAL A 89 -12.04 -0.16 -10.05
CA VAL A 89 -12.81 -0.23 -8.81
C VAL A 89 -13.28 1.18 -8.46
N PRO A 90 -14.60 1.43 -8.37
CA PRO A 90 -15.10 2.77 -8.06
C PRO A 90 -14.70 3.18 -6.64
N VAL A 91 -14.32 4.46 -6.48
CA VAL A 91 -14.15 5.05 -5.15
C VAL A 91 -15.52 5.15 -4.48
N SER A 92 -15.63 4.61 -3.27
CA SER A 92 -16.88 4.51 -2.50
C SER A 92 -17.22 5.82 -1.78
N VAL A 93 -16.22 6.52 -1.23
CA VAL A 93 -16.34 7.81 -0.55
C VAL A 93 -15.15 8.66 -0.97
N GLU A 94 -15.41 9.83 -1.55
CA GLU A 94 -14.36 10.77 -1.94
C GLU A 94 -13.71 11.41 -0.70
N GLY A 95 -12.40 11.21 -0.57
CA GLY A 95 -11.57 11.74 0.51
C GLY A 95 -10.24 11.01 0.51
N TYR A 96 -10.24 9.79 1.00
CA TYR A 96 -9.20 8.80 0.73
C TYR A 96 -9.47 8.09 -0.61
N TRP A 97 -8.50 7.33 -1.11
CA TRP A 97 -8.73 6.33 -2.17
C TRP A 97 -9.45 5.12 -1.61
N GLN A 98 -10.69 5.34 -1.17
CA GLN A 98 -11.50 4.37 -0.45
C GLN A 98 -12.29 3.49 -1.43
N ILE A 99 -12.12 2.17 -1.31
CA ILE A 99 -12.80 1.16 -2.11
C ILE A 99 -13.56 0.18 -1.21
N THR A 100 -14.52 -0.53 -1.79
CA THR A 100 -15.20 -1.64 -1.11
C THR A 100 -14.44 -2.94 -1.36
N VAL A 101 -14.12 -3.66 -0.29
CA VAL A 101 -13.63 -5.04 -0.33
C VAL A 101 -14.83 -5.94 -0.08
N ASP A 102 -15.04 -6.92 -0.94
CA ASP A 102 -16.18 -7.83 -0.87
C ASP A 102 -15.96 -8.91 0.18
N SER A 103 -14.73 -9.44 0.27
CA SER A 103 -14.33 -10.40 1.31
C SER A 103 -12.82 -10.55 1.43
N ILE A 104 -12.37 -11.04 2.59
CA ILE A 104 -10.99 -11.46 2.82
C ILE A 104 -11.01 -12.95 3.20
N THR A 105 -10.41 -13.78 2.36
CA THR A 105 -10.48 -15.24 2.49
C THR A 105 -9.10 -15.88 2.58
N MET A 106 -9.04 -17.06 3.18
CA MET A 106 -7.86 -17.91 3.19
C MET A 106 -8.33 -19.35 3.13
N ASN A 107 -7.73 -20.17 2.26
CA ASN A 107 -8.20 -21.53 1.94
C ASN A 107 -9.69 -21.60 1.53
N GLY A 108 -10.22 -20.54 0.92
CA GLY A 108 -11.63 -20.46 0.50
C GLY A 108 -12.63 -20.15 1.61
N GLU A 109 -12.17 -19.96 2.86
CA GLU A 109 -13.02 -19.54 3.98
C GLU A 109 -12.83 -18.05 4.27
N ALA A 110 -13.93 -17.34 4.57
CA ALA A 110 -13.87 -15.94 4.96
C ALA A 110 -13.28 -15.80 6.37
N ILE A 111 -12.10 -15.19 6.47
CA ILE A 111 -11.39 -14.96 7.74
C ILE A 111 -11.61 -13.54 8.27
N ALA A 112 -12.02 -12.62 7.39
CA ALA A 112 -12.41 -11.26 7.72
C ALA A 112 -13.33 -10.70 6.63
N CYS A 113 -14.01 -9.58 6.92
CA CYS A 113 -14.77 -8.83 5.91
C CYS A 113 -15.84 -9.67 5.19
N ALA A 114 -16.47 -10.65 5.87
CA ALA A 114 -17.35 -11.64 5.22
C ALA A 114 -18.58 -11.04 4.52
N ASP A 115 -19.10 -9.93 5.05
CA ASP A 115 -20.24 -9.20 4.49
C ASP A 115 -19.82 -7.91 3.75
N GLY A 116 -18.55 -7.84 3.35
CA GLY A 116 -17.92 -6.66 2.80
C GLY A 116 -17.48 -5.65 3.86
N CYS A 117 -16.53 -4.79 3.48
CA CYS A 117 -15.95 -3.77 4.34
C CYS A 117 -15.34 -2.65 3.47
N GLN A 118 -14.93 -1.57 4.12
CA GLN A 118 -14.25 -0.46 3.46
C GLN A 118 -12.74 -0.59 3.63
N ALA A 119 -12.00 -0.24 2.59
CA ALA A 119 -10.55 -0.16 2.64
C ALA A 119 -10.05 1.11 1.94
N ILE A 120 -8.91 1.64 2.37
CA ILE A 120 -8.17 2.67 1.64
C ILE A 120 -6.93 2.06 1.01
N VAL A 121 -6.60 2.45 -0.22
CA VAL A 121 -5.31 2.12 -0.83
C VAL A 121 -4.34 3.24 -0.51
N ASP A 122 -3.31 2.94 0.29
CA ASP A 122 -2.48 3.96 0.93
C ASP A 122 -0.98 3.65 0.82
N THR A 123 -0.29 4.42 -0.03
CA THR A 123 1.15 4.33 -0.24
C THR A 123 1.96 4.90 0.94
N GLY A 124 1.30 5.55 1.90
CA GLY A 124 1.91 6.06 3.12
C GLY A 124 1.99 5.04 4.27
N THR A 125 1.38 3.86 4.10
CA THR A 125 1.32 2.81 5.12
C THR A 125 2.05 1.55 4.63
N SER A 126 2.98 1.02 5.41
CA SER A 126 3.77 -0.15 5.00
C SER A 126 3.01 -1.48 5.08
N LEU A 127 2.14 -1.64 6.08
CA LEU A 127 1.50 -2.91 6.44
C LEU A 127 0.05 -2.99 5.94
N LEU A 128 -0.51 -4.21 5.92
CA LEU A 128 -1.95 -4.43 5.84
C LEU A 128 -2.56 -4.13 7.20
N SER A 129 -3.29 -3.02 7.31
CA SER A 129 -3.92 -2.66 8.58
C SER A 129 -5.41 -2.97 8.56
N GLY A 130 -5.94 -3.40 9.70
CA GLY A 130 -7.37 -3.66 9.84
C GLY A 130 -7.84 -3.64 11.28
N PRO A 131 -9.15 -3.84 11.51
CA PRO A 131 -9.71 -3.86 12.85
C PRO A 131 -9.06 -4.93 13.71
N THR A 132 -8.83 -4.59 14.98
CA THR A 132 -8.04 -5.41 15.92
C THR A 132 -8.52 -6.86 16.05
N SER A 133 -9.83 -7.11 16.07
CA SER A 133 -10.38 -8.47 16.22
C SER A 133 -10.16 -9.36 14.97
N PRO A 134 -10.54 -8.93 13.75
CA PRO A 134 -10.16 -9.63 12.52
C PRO A 134 -8.66 -9.86 12.36
N ILE A 135 -7.84 -8.85 12.66
CA ILE A 135 -6.38 -8.99 12.57
C ILE A 135 -5.87 -10.03 13.57
N ALA A 136 -6.35 -10.03 14.83
CA ALA A 136 -5.96 -11.06 15.80
C ALA A 136 -6.25 -12.49 15.30
N ASN A 137 -7.38 -12.69 14.60
CA ASN A 137 -7.67 -13.97 13.96
C ASN A 137 -6.67 -14.31 12.85
N ILE A 138 -6.36 -13.35 11.96
CA ILE A 138 -5.35 -13.52 10.90
C ILE A 138 -3.98 -13.88 11.51
N GLN A 139 -3.56 -13.17 12.56
CA GLN A 139 -2.30 -13.45 13.25
C GLN A 139 -2.27 -14.89 13.80
N SER A 140 -3.37 -15.35 14.40
CA SER A 140 -3.49 -16.73 14.86
C SER A 140 -3.43 -17.74 13.71
N TYR A 141 -4.05 -17.44 12.57
CA TYR A 141 -4.06 -18.32 11.40
C TYR A 141 -2.68 -18.50 10.77
N ILE A 142 -1.89 -17.42 10.71
CA ILE A 142 -0.53 -17.47 10.15
C ILE A 142 0.53 -17.95 11.17
N GLY A 143 0.11 -18.24 12.41
CA GLY A 143 1.01 -18.68 13.48
C GLY A 143 1.92 -17.57 14.02
N ALA A 144 1.47 -16.32 13.96
CA ALA A 144 2.19 -15.19 14.53
C ALA A 144 2.03 -15.12 16.05
N SER A 145 3.09 -14.72 16.73
CA SER A 145 3.10 -14.48 18.17
C SER A 145 3.84 -13.18 18.50
N GLU A 146 3.40 -12.48 19.52
CA GLU A 146 4.05 -11.24 19.96
C GLU A 146 5.39 -11.53 20.66
N ASN A 147 6.46 -10.84 20.25
CA ASN A 147 7.76 -10.89 20.92
C ASN A 147 7.84 -9.88 22.09
N SER A 148 9.00 -9.78 22.74
CA SER A 148 9.21 -8.84 23.87
C SER A 148 9.11 -7.36 23.49
N ASP A 149 9.28 -7.05 22.21
CA ASP A 149 9.28 -5.69 21.66
C ASP A 149 7.89 -5.30 21.11
N GLY A 150 6.90 -6.19 21.20
CA GLY A 150 5.54 -5.98 20.74
C GLY A 150 5.33 -6.27 19.25
N GLU A 151 6.30 -6.90 18.59
CA GLU A 151 6.21 -7.25 17.17
C GLU A 151 5.57 -8.64 17.01
N MET A 152 4.70 -8.79 16.01
CA MET A 152 4.12 -10.07 15.65
C MET A 152 5.10 -10.87 14.80
N VAL A 153 5.82 -11.81 15.41
CA VAL A 153 6.82 -12.65 14.74
C VAL A 153 6.23 -13.96 14.25
N VAL A 154 6.72 -14.45 13.11
CA VAL A 154 6.33 -15.71 12.47
C VAL A 154 7.59 -16.51 12.17
N SER A 155 7.51 -17.85 12.18
CA SER A 155 8.66 -18.67 11.73
C SER A 155 8.89 -18.48 10.23
N CYS A 156 10.11 -18.11 9.82
CA CYS A 156 10.44 -17.93 8.40
C CYS A 156 10.23 -19.20 7.55
N SER A 157 10.30 -20.40 8.14
CA SER A 157 10.01 -21.64 7.42
C SER A 157 8.53 -21.77 7.04
N ALA A 158 7.62 -21.10 7.77
CA ALA A 158 6.19 -21.13 7.51
C ALA A 158 5.80 -20.48 6.18
N ILE A 159 6.64 -19.57 5.63
CA ILE A 159 6.41 -18.93 4.33
C ILE A 159 6.14 -19.96 3.22
N SER A 160 6.83 -21.10 3.27
CA SER A 160 6.68 -22.16 2.26
C SER A 160 5.40 -22.99 2.37
N SER A 161 4.69 -22.90 3.50
CA SER A 161 3.50 -23.72 3.79
C SER A 161 2.23 -22.91 3.99
N LEU A 162 2.34 -21.61 4.24
CA LEU A 162 1.20 -20.74 4.45
C LEU A 162 0.48 -20.46 3.10
N PRO A 163 -0.86 -20.48 3.09
CA PRO A 163 -1.64 -20.20 1.89
C PRO A 163 -1.69 -18.70 1.58
N ASP A 164 -2.18 -18.37 0.38
CA ASP A 164 -2.49 -16.99 0.04
C ASP A 164 -3.67 -16.47 0.87
N ILE A 165 -3.60 -15.18 1.21
CA ILE A 165 -4.76 -14.43 1.71
C ILE A 165 -5.33 -13.66 0.54
N VAL A 166 -6.59 -13.89 0.22
CA VAL A 166 -7.23 -13.37 -0.99
C VAL A 166 -8.21 -12.26 -0.63
N PHE A 167 -7.92 -11.07 -1.15
CA PHE A 167 -8.85 -9.94 -1.12
C PHE A 167 -9.74 -10.03 -2.35
N THR A 168 -11.06 -10.09 -2.17
CA THR A 168 -12.01 -9.98 -3.28
C THR A 168 -12.47 -8.54 -3.37
N ILE A 169 -12.29 -7.90 -4.52
CA ILE A 169 -12.61 -6.48 -4.73
C ILE A 169 -13.34 -6.36 -6.07
N ASN A 170 -14.56 -5.83 -6.04
CA ASN A 170 -15.41 -5.68 -7.23
C ASN A 170 -15.54 -7.00 -8.03
N GLY A 171 -15.69 -8.13 -7.32
CA GLY A 171 -15.80 -9.48 -7.87
C GLY A 171 -14.49 -10.11 -8.38
N ASN A 172 -13.36 -9.40 -8.34
CA ASN A 172 -12.06 -9.92 -8.75
C ASN A 172 -11.24 -10.38 -7.54
N GLN A 173 -10.47 -11.45 -7.69
CA GLN A 173 -9.61 -11.99 -6.63
C GLN A 173 -8.20 -11.43 -6.73
N TYR A 174 -7.68 -10.94 -5.60
CA TYR A 174 -6.34 -10.40 -5.43
C TYR A 174 -5.61 -11.21 -4.35
N PRO A 175 -5.04 -12.38 -4.69
CA PRO A 175 -4.21 -13.16 -3.77
C PRO A 175 -2.97 -12.39 -3.33
N VAL A 176 -2.69 -12.37 -2.03
CA VAL A 176 -1.45 -11.88 -1.46
C VAL A 176 -0.71 -13.12 -0.91
N PRO A 177 0.42 -13.51 -1.51
CA PRO A 177 1.13 -14.72 -1.10
C PRO A 177 1.85 -14.53 0.23
N ALA A 178 2.17 -15.63 0.90
CA ALA A 178 2.90 -15.60 2.17
C ALA A 178 4.25 -14.89 2.07
N SER A 179 4.93 -15.00 0.93
CA SER A 179 6.17 -14.27 0.67
C SER A 179 6.00 -12.74 0.58
N ALA A 180 4.78 -12.25 0.45
CA ALA A 180 4.45 -10.82 0.44
C ALA A 180 3.98 -10.33 1.81
N TYR A 181 3.09 -11.09 2.48
CA TYR A 181 2.54 -10.69 3.78
C TYR A 181 3.36 -11.15 4.99
N ILE A 182 4.42 -11.93 4.81
CA ILE A 182 5.45 -12.18 5.84
C ILE A 182 6.69 -11.39 5.45
N LEU A 183 7.08 -10.45 6.30
CA LEU A 183 8.22 -9.56 6.06
C LEU A 183 9.47 -10.20 6.63
N GLN A 184 10.43 -10.53 5.75
CA GLN A 184 11.71 -11.08 6.16
C GLN A 184 12.78 -9.98 6.24
N GLU A 185 13.33 -9.77 7.43
CA GLU A 185 14.49 -8.92 7.68
C GLU A 185 15.61 -9.76 8.32
N ASP A 186 16.70 -9.94 7.58
CA ASP A 186 17.80 -10.84 7.95
C ASP A 186 17.31 -12.28 8.25
N GLN A 187 17.32 -12.67 9.53
CA GLN A 187 16.89 -13.97 10.03
C GLN A 187 15.56 -13.91 10.80
N SER A 188 14.94 -12.74 10.88
CA SER A 188 13.65 -12.52 11.52
C SER A 188 12.54 -12.43 10.48
N CYS A 189 11.38 -12.99 10.80
CA CYS A 189 10.18 -12.83 9.99
C CYS A 189 9.06 -12.26 10.85
N THR A 190 8.46 -11.17 10.39
CA THR A 190 7.35 -10.50 11.05
C THR A 190 6.10 -10.54 10.18
N SER A 191 4.95 -10.43 10.82
CA SER A 191 3.67 -10.31 10.14
C SER A 191 3.56 -8.96 9.44
N GLY A 192 3.15 -9.00 8.18
CA GLY A 192 2.79 -7.82 7.39
C GLY A 192 1.42 -7.24 7.75
N PHE A 193 0.78 -7.73 8.83
CA PHE A 193 -0.52 -7.28 9.31
C PHE A 193 -0.41 -6.51 10.63
N GLU A 194 -1.19 -5.43 10.76
CA GLU A 194 -1.28 -4.63 11.98
C GLU A 194 -2.72 -4.39 12.39
N GLY A 195 -2.99 -4.52 13.69
CA GLY A 195 -4.31 -4.26 14.27
C GLY A 195 -4.46 -2.79 14.66
N MET A 196 -5.30 -2.05 13.95
CA MET A 196 -5.59 -0.64 14.22
C MET A 196 -7.07 -0.34 14.07
N ASN A 197 -7.69 0.19 15.13
CA ASN A 197 -9.09 0.63 15.07
C ASN A 197 -9.15 2.09 14.62
N ILE A 198 -9.51 2.32 13.36
CA ILE A 198 -9.67 3.67 12.80
C ILE A 198 -11.13 4.07 12.94
N PRO A 199 -11.47 5.07 13.78
CA PRO A 199 -12.84 5.50 13.94
C PRO A 199 -13.29 6.26 12.68
N THR A 200 -14.24 5.68 11.94
CA THR A 200 -14.89 6.36 10.82
C THR A 200 -16.40 6.38 11.02
N SER A 201 -17.08 7.32 10.35
CA SER A 201 -18.55 7.34 10.28
C SER A 201 -19.14 6.15 9.49
N TYR A 202 -18.30 5.37 8.81
CA TYR A 202 -18.70 4.30 7.89
C TYR A 202 -18.35 2.89 8.40
N GLY A 203 -17.84 2.78 9.64
CA GLY A 203 -17.51 1.51 10.28
C GLY A 203 -16.02 1.18 10.26
N GLU A 204 -15.73 -0.12 10.22
CA GLU A 204 -14.39 -0.70 10.20
C GLU A 204 -13.66 -0.39 8.89
N LEU A 205 -12.47 0.21 8.98
CA LEU A 205 -11.63 0.57 7.85
C LEU A 205 -10.38 -0.29 7.79
N TRP A 206 -10.09 -0.83 6.61
CA TRP A 206 -8.85 -1.50 6.28
C TRP A 206 -7.90 -0.56 5.55
N ILE A 207 -6.59 -0.80 5.64
CA ILE A 207 -5.59 -0.12 4.85
C ILE A 207 -4.84 -1.15 4.01
N LEU A 208 -4.97 -1.03 2.69
CA LEU A 208 -4.18 -1.76 1.71
C LEU A 208 -2.89 -0.96 1.46
N GLY A 209 -1.91 -1.19 2.35
CA GLY A 209 -0.62 -0.54 2.32
C GLY A 209 0.35 -1.15 1.31
N ASP A 210 1.65 -0.88 1.50
CA ASP A 210 2.70 -1.34 0.61
C ASP A 210 2.64 -2.84 0.37
N VAL A 211 2.41 -3.69 1.39
CA VAL A 211 2.31 -5.15 1.21
C VAL A 211 1.37 -5.54 0.06
N PHE A 212 0.23 -4.85 -0.08
CA PHE A 212 -0.72 -5.07 -1.18
C PHE A 212 -0.25 -4.43 -2.48
N ILE A 213 0.14 -3.16 -2.43
CA ILE A 213 0.61 -2.39 -3.60
C ILE A 213 1.85 -3.07 -4.21
N ARG A 214 2.62 -3.81 -3.40
CA ARG A 214 3.76 -4.64 -3.81
C ARG A 214 3.42 -5.70 -4.85
N GLN A 215 2.19 -6.19 -4.82
CA GLN A 215 1.71 -7.25 -5.70
C GLN A 215 0.88 -6.70 -6.87
N TYR A 216 0.32 -5.50 -6.70
CA TYR A 216 -0.65 -4.93 -7.64
C TYR A 216 -0.27 -3.51 -8.07
N PHE A 217 0.07 -3.38 -9.34
CA PHE A 217 0.19 -2.09 -10.00
C PHE A 217 -1.11 -1.31 -9.82
N THR A 218 -0.97 -0.10 -9.26
CA THR A 218 -2.10 0.70 -8.81
C THR A 218 -2.19 2.01 -9.58
N VAL A 219 -3.38 2.30 -10.11
CA VAL A 219 -3.73 3.54 -10.81
C VAL A 219 -4.74 4.32 -9.99
N PHE A 220 -4.48 5.61 -9.77
CA PHE A 220 -5.37 6.50 -9.04
C PHE A 220 -6.02 7.53 -9.98
N ASP A 221 -7.19 7.21 -10.52
CA ASP A 221 -7.87 8.00 -11.56
C ASP A 221 -8.86 9.00 -10.94
N ARG A 222 -8.43 10.27 -10.90
CA ARG A 222 -9.22 11.41 -10.41
C ARG A 222 -10.28 11.90 -11.40
N ALA A 223 -10.17 11.59 -12.69
CA ALA A 223 -11.15 12.03 -13.68
C ALA A 223 -12.45 11.21 -13.56
N ASN A 224 -12.32 9.92 -13.23
CA ASN A 224 -13.44 9.00 -13.11
C ASN A 224 -13.70 8.51 -11.67
N ASN A 225 -12.93 9.00 -10.68
CA ASN A 225 -13.02 8.61 -9.27
C ASN A 225 -12.97 7.10 -9.07
N GLN A 226 -11.89 6.47 -9.55
CA GLN A 226 -11.70 5.02 -9.50
C GLN A 226 -10.23 4.65 -9.26
N VAL A 227 -10.01 3.45 -8.73
CA VAL A 227 -8.70 2.82 -8.59
C VAL A 227 -8.57 1.70 -9.60
N GLY A 228 -7.48 1.66 -10.36
CA GLY A 228 -7.16 0.57 -11.29
C GLY A 228 -6.14 -0.38 -10.67
N LEU A 229 -6.39 -1.69 -10.72
CA LEU A 229 -5.51 -2.72 -10.17
C LEU A 229 -5.20 -3.79 -11.22
N ALA A 230 -3.91 -4.14 -11.35
CA ALA A 230 -3.44 -5.27 -12.14
C ALA A 230 -2.22 -5.91 -11.47
N PRO A 231 -1.97 -7.23 -11.62
CA PRO A 231 -0.75 -7.86 -11.12
C PRO A 231 0.49 -7.20 -11.73
N VAL A 232 1.53 -7.00 -10.93
CA VAL A 232 2.83 -6.51 -11.43
C VAL A 232 3.43 -7.49 -12.44
N ALA A 233 4.27 -6.99 -13.35
CA ALA A 233 4.94 -7.78 -14.40
C ALA A 233 6.19 -8.52 -13.93
#